data_AF-A0A846DA95-F1
#
_entry.id   AF-A0A846DA95-F1
#
_cell.length_a   1.000
_cell.length_b   1.000
_cell.length_c   1.000
_cell.angle_alpha   90.00
_cell.angle_beta   90.00
_cell.angle_gamma   90.00
#
_symmetry.space_group_name_H-M   'P 1'
#
loop_
_entity.id
_entity.type
_entity.pdbx_description
1 polymer ?
#
loop_
_entity_poly.entity_id
_entity_poly.type
_entity_poly.pdbx_seq_one_letter_code
_entity_poly.pdbx_strand_id
1 'polypeptide(L)'
;LNPEELRKLGVFWLNSGRPNRRPNNVYITRLHVRYTRDTFPEDLMFQETSNRELFQGRYILRHPFTGKMSCSAGVDYQQSLNRRLKQEAQTLAELTGWDIDEIRNKIDFPDVKPIPWWRHLW
;
A
#
# COMPACT_ATOMS: atom_id res chain seq x y z
N LEU A 1 -9.49 12.34 18.82
CA LEU A 1 -8.88 13.34 19.71
C LEU A 1 -9.97 14.30 20.16
N ASN A 2 -10.20 14.40 21.46
CA ASN A 2 -11.16 15.35 22.02
C ASN A 2 -10.53 16.76 22.13
N PRO A 3 -11.32 17.83 22.37
CA PRO A 3 -10.79 19.19 22.48
C PRO A 3 -9.72 19.37 23.57
N GLU A 4 -9.80 18.64 24.69
CA GLU A 4 -8.80 18.72 25.76
C GLU A 4 -7.46 18.11 25.35
N GLU A 5 -7.49 16.98 24.64
CA GLU A 5 -6.32 16.33 24.07
C GLU A 5 -5.64 17.23 23.03
N LEU A 6 -6.42 17.91 22.18
CA LEU A 6 -5.90 18.91 21.22
C LEU A 6 -5.19 20.05 21.95
N ARG A 7 -5.77 20.57 23.04
CA ARG A 7 -5.15 21.62 23.85
C ARG A 7 -3.84 21.16 24.49
N LYS A 8 -3.78 19.92 25.01
CA LYS A 8 -2.55 19.32 25.56
C LYS A 8 -1.45 19.19 24.49
N LEU A 9 -1.83 19.04 23.23
CA LEU A 9 -0.92 19.00 22.08
C LEU A 9 -0.54 20.41 21.55
N GLY A 10 -0.91 21.49 22.27
CA GLY A 10 -0.56 22.86 21.89
C GLY A 10 -1.56 23.55 20.95
N VAL A 11 -2.71 22.94 20.67
CA VAL A 11 -3.74 23.52 19.81
C VAL A 11 -4.65 24.46 20.64
N PHE A 12 -4.14 25.62 21.02
CA PHE A 12 -4.87 26.63 21.82
C PHE A 12 -5.67 27.64 20.97
N TRP A 13 -5.43 27.68 19.66
CA TRP A 13 -6.05 28.61 18.71
C TRP A 13 -7.43 28.13 18.20
N LEU A 14 -7.82 26.89 18.50
CA LEU A 14 -9.18 26.39 18.27
C LEU A 14 -10.13 27.09 19.23
N ASN A 15 -10.67 28.22 18.78
CA ASN A 15 -11.50 29.10 19.58
C ASN A 15 -12.86 28.45 19.87
N SER A 16 -13.08 28.02 21.12
CA SER A 16 -14.32 27.38 21.61
C SER A 16 -15.49 28.36 21.79
N GLY A 17 -15.30 29.65 21.49
CA GLY A 17 -16.27 30.71 21.73
C GLY A 17 -17.25 31.01 20.60
N ARG A 18 -17.20 30.31 19.46
CA ARG A 18 -18.20 30.48 18.40
C ARG A 18 -19.05 29.22 18.30
N PRO A 19 -20.39 29.31 18.45
CA PRO A 19 -21.30 28.19 18.26
C PRO A 19 -21.44 27.92 16.76
N ASN A 20 -20.35 27.52 16.11
CA ASN A 20 -20.36 27.25 14.69
C ASN A 20 -20.17 25.76 14.45
N ARG A 21 -21.23 25.18 13.89
CA ARG A 21 -21.46 23.77 13.53
C ARG A 21 -20.50 23.23 12.46
N ARG A 22 -19.24 23.68 12.46
CA ARG A 22 -18.23 23.20 11.51
C ARG A 22 -17.31 22.22 12.23
N PRO A 23 -17.11 21.00 11.71
CA PRO A 23 -16.14 20.09 12.28
C PRO A 23 -14.77 20.78 12.28
N ASN A 24 -14.09 20.75 13.43
CA ASN A 24 -12.75 21.29 13.57
C ASN A 24 -11.83 20.56 12.58
N ASN A 25 -11.39 21.26 11.55
CA ASN A 25 -10.54 20.70 10.50
C ASN A 25 -9.08 20.72 10.94
N VAL A 26 -8.75 19.93 11.96
CA VAL A 26 -7.40 19.80 12.52
C VAL A 26 -6.85 18.42 12.24
N TYR A 27 -5.69 18.38 11.61
CA TYR A 27 -4.92 17.17 11.37
C TYR A 27 -3.72 17.16 12.29
N ILE A 28 -3.48 16.03 12.95
CA ILE A 28 -2.29 15.82 13.78
C ILE A 28 -1.50 14.68 13.17
N THR A 29 -0.27 14.98 12.79
CA THR A 29 0.69 14.01 12.28
C THR A 29 1.74 13.79 13.35
N ARG A 30 1.83 12.56 13.88
CA ARG A 30 2.93 12.15 14.75
C ARG A 30 4.00 11.47 13.89
N LEU A 31 5.09 12.18 13.63
CA LEU A 31 6.22 11.65 12.87
C LEU A 31 7.37 11.29 13.82
N HIS A 32 7.79 10.03 13.80
CA HIS A 32 9.00 9.58 14.49
C HIS A 32 10.10 9.40 13.46
N VAL A 33 11.12 10.26 13.49
CA VAL A 33 12.27 10.16 12.59
C VAL A 33 13.49 9.75 13.39
N ARG A 34 14.21 8.74 12.89
CA ARG A 34 15.50 8.32 13.42
C ARG A 34 16.53 8.49 12.30
N TYR A 35 17.49 9.38 12.51
CA TYR A 35 18.58 9.62 11.57
C TYR A 35 19.94 9.44 12.24
N THR A 36 20.90 9.01 11.44
CA THR A 36 22.34 9.02 11.74
C THR A 36 22.99 10.16 10.95
N ARG A 37 24.16 10.63 11.37
CA ARG A 37 24.88 11.75 10.70
C ARG A 37 25.20 11.44 9.23
N ASP A 38 25.32 10.15 8.93
CA ASP A 38 25.60 9.52 7.64
C ASP A 38 24.35 9.34 6.76
N THR A 39 23.13 9.45 7.30
CA THR A 39 21.88 9.23 6.55
C THR A 39 21.07 10.51 6.30
N PHE A 40 21.26 11.56 7.11
CA PHE A 40 20.61 12.86 6.93
C PHE A 40 21.59 14.01 7.23
N PRO A 41 22.25 14.56 6.20
CA PRO A 41 23.15 15.71 6.37
C PRO A 41 22.41 17.04 6.56
N GLU A 42 21.09 17.10 6.36
CA GLU A 42 20.27 18.32 6.40
C GLU A 42 19.02 18.17 7.29
N ASP A 43 18.49 19.31 7.75
CA ASP A 43 17.29 19.39 8.57
C ASP A 43 16.02 18.97 7.82
N LEU A 44 15.03 18.46 8.55
CA LEU A 44 13.73 18.08 7.98
C LEU A 44 12.95 19.32 7.53
N MET A 45 12.79 19.47 6.22
CA MET A 45 11.92 20.49 5.63
C MET A 45 10.56 19.89 5.27
N PHE A 46 9.50 20.49 5.81
CA PHE A 46 8.12 20.11 5.47
C PHE A 46 7.57 21.06 4.41
N GLN A 47 6.97 20.49 3.37
CA GLN A 47 6.21 21.23 2.37
C GLN A 47 4.71 21.00 2.59
N GLU A 48 3.97 22.08 2.85
CA GLU A 48 2.51 22.02 2.89
C GLU A 48 1.97 21.88 1.46
N THR A 49 1.17 20.85 1.23
CA THR A 49 0.42 20.68 -0.03
C THR A 49 -1.00 21.23 0.14
N SER A 50 -1.56 21.78 -0.94
CA SER A 50 -2.96 22.24 -0.96
C SER A 50 -3.96 21.07 -0.92
N ASN A 51 -3.50 19.84 -1.17
CA ASN A 51 -4.34 18.65 -1.12
C ASN A 51 -4.75 18.32 0.33
N ARG A 52 -6.07 18.31 0.59
CA ARG A 52 -6.68 17.97 1.88
C ARG A 52 -7.63 16.78 1.77
N GLU A 53 -7.53 16.01 0.69
CA GLU A 53 -8.35 14.82 0.48
C GLU A 53 -8.00 13.75 1.53
N LEU A 54 -9.04 13.12 2.08
CA LEU A 54 -8.88 11.99 2.97
C LEU A 54 -8.59 10.76 2.12
N PHE A 55 -7.41 10.16 2.31
CA PHE A 55 -7.11 8.84 1.78
C PHE A 55 -7.12 7.81 2.90
N GLN A 56 -7.72 6.66 2.64
CA GLN A 56 -7.62 5.49 3.51
C GLN A 56 -6.80 4.43 2.79
N GLY A 57 -5.60 4.14 3.31
CA GLY A 57 -4.82 2.99 2.86
C GLY A 57 -5.42 1.71 3.42
N ARG A 58 -5.87 0.80 2.56
CA ARG A 58 -6.24 -0.57 2.96
C ARG A 58 -5.21 -1.55 2.40
N TYR A 59 -4.52 -2.25 3.29
CA TYR A 59 -3.65 -3.35 2.94
C TYR A 59 -4.44 -4.67 2.99
N ILE A 60 -4.51 -5.41 1.88
CA ILE A 60 -5.22 -6.69 1.81
C ILE A 60 -4.22 -7.77 1.38
N LEU A 61 -3.83 -8.62 2.32
CA LEU A 61 -3.07 -9.83 2.02
C LEU A 61 -4.01 -10.91 1.48
N ARG A 62 -3.65 -11.49 0.33
CA ARG A 62 -4.36 -12.63 -0.26
C ARG A 62 -3.41 -13.82 -0.31
N HIS A 63 -3.81 -14.93 0.29
CA HIS A 63 -3.07 -16.19 0.21
C HIS A 63 -3.57 -17.02 -0.97
N PRO A 64 -2.69 -17.45 -1.89
CA PRO A 64 -3.05 -18.40 -2.93
C PRO A 64 -3.54 -19.73 -2.34
N PHE A 65 -4.45 -20.40 -3.04
CA PHE A 65 -4.81 -21.77 -2.69
C PHE A 65 -3.67 -22.72 -3.05
N THR A 66 -3.24 -23.56 -2.12
CA THR A 66 -2.09 -24.49 -2.27
C THR A 66 -2.49 -25.96 -2.38
N GLY A 67 -3.80 -26.27 -2.34
CA GLY A 67 -4.30 -27.63 -2.48
C GLY A 67 -4.31 -28.15 -3.92
N LYS A 68 -4.72 -29.41 -4.09
CA LYS A 68 -4.84 -30.03 -5.43
C LYS A 68 -5.93 -29.33 -6.25
N MET A 69 -5.55 -28.88 -7.45
CA MET A 69 -6.46 -28.29 -8.43
C MET A 69 -6.54 -29.19 -9.66
N SER A 70 -7.57 -30.05 -9.75
CA SER A 70 -7.71 -31.03 -10.83
C SER A 70 -8.79 -30.68 -11.87
N CYS A 71 -9.57 -29.64 -11.64
CA CYS A 71 -10.62 -29.18 -12.55
C CYS A 71 -10.09 -28.12 -13.54
N SER A 72 -10.81 -27.91 -14.64
CA SER A 72 -10.50 -26.86 -15.63
C SER A 72 -10.39 -25.47 -15.00
N ALA A 73 -11.33 -25.12 -14.10
CA ALA A 73 -11.31 -23.86 -13.38
C ALA A 73 -10.04 -23.68 -12.53
N GLY A 74 -9.42 -24.77 -12.07
CA GLY A 74 -8.14 -24.75 -11.37
C GLY A 74 -6.99 -24.32 -12.27
N VAL A 75 -6.98 -24.77 -13.53
CA VAL A 75 -5.98 -24.36 -14.53
C VAL A 75 -6.11 -22.86 -14.83
N ASP A 76 -7.33 -22.39 -15.05
CA ASP A 76 -7.61 -20.97 -15.30
C ASP A 76 -7.21 -20.10 -14.11
N TYR A 77 -7.50 -20.57 -12.89
CA TYR A 77 -7.08 -19.91 -11.66
C TYR A 77 -5.56 -19.76 -11.59
N GLN A 78 -4.79 -20.84 -11.81
CA GLN A 78 -3.33 -20.78 -11.74
C GLN A 78 -2.73 -19.84 -12.80
N GLN A 79 -3.29 -19.81 -14.01
CA GLN A 79 -2.90 -18.86 -15.06
C GLN A 79 -3.15 -17.41 -14.64
N SER A 80 -4.33 -17.14 -14.09
CA SER A 80 -4.69 -15.81 -13.61
C SER A 80 -3.80 -15.37 -12.45
N LEU A 81 -3.47 -16.30 -11.54
CA LEU A 81 -2.59 -16.08 -10.40
C LEU A 81 -1.17 -15.75 -10.87
N ASN A 82 -0.62 -16.50 -11.81
CA ASN A 82 0.70 -16.22 -12.39
C ASN A 82 0.76 -14.83 -13.04
N ARG A 83 -0.26 -14.46 -13.82
CA ARG A 83 -0.33 -13.14 -14.43
C ARG A 83 -0.38 -12.03 -13.37
N ARG A 84 -1.20 -12.23 -12.33
CA ARG A 84 -1.34 -11.27 -11.23
C ARG A 84 -0.04 -11.10 -10.46
N LEU A 85 0.63 -12.18 -10.07
CA LEU A 85 1.90 -12.13 -9.34
C LEU A 85 3.00 -11.42 -10.12
N LYS A 86 3.05 -11.60 -11.46
CA LYS A 86 3.99 -10.87 -12.32
C LYS A 86 3.72 -9.37 -12.33
N GLN A 87 2.45 -8.97 -12.38
CA GLN A 87 2.07 -7.55 -12.30
C GLN A 87 2.39 -6.98 -10.91
N GLU A 88 2.09 -7.70 -9.83
CA GLU A 88 2.41 -7.29 -8.47
C GLU A 88 3.93 -7.09 -8.27
N ALA A 89 4.75 -7.98 -8.83
CA ALA A 89 6.21 -7.84 -8.82
C ALA A 89 6.68 -6.57 -9.56
N GLN A 90 6.12 -6.32 -10.74
CA GLN A 90 6.46 -5.14 -11.55
C GLN A 90 6.08 -3.84 -10.82
N THR A 91 4.85 -3.77 -10.30
CA THR A 91 4.38 -2.63 -9.52
C THR A 91 5.25 -2.39 -8.29
N LEU A 92 5.68 -3.46 -7.60
CA LEU A 92 6.56 -3.33 -6.45
C LEU A 92 7.92 -2.73 -6.85
N ALA A 93 8.52 -3.21 -7.94
CA ALA A 93 9.78 -2.66 -8.44
C ALA A 93 9.64 -1.18 -8.84
N GLU A 94 8.57 -0.81 -9.53
CA GLU A 94 8.30 0.58 -9.95
C GLU A 94 8.12 1.54 -8.77
N LEU A 95 7.42 1.10 -7.72
CA LEU A 95 7.15 1.94 -6.54
C LEU A 95 8.35 2.06 -5.58
N THR A 96 9.25 1.07 -5.56
CA THR A 96 10.33 0.99 -4.57
C THR A 96 11.73 1.16 -5.14
N GLY A 97 11.89 1.00 -6.46
CA GLY A 97 13.19 0.95 -7.13
C GLY A 97 13.98 -0.34 -6.85
N TRP A 98 13.37 -1.37 -6.26
CA TRP A 98 14.03 -2.65 -6.01
C TRP A 98 14.27 -3.43 -7.30
N ASP A 99 15.31 -4.27 -7.29
CA ASP A 99 15.61 -5.16 -8.41
C ASP A 99 14.46 -6.15 -8.64
N ILE A 100 13.98 -6.21 -9.88
CA ILE A 100 12.81 -7.02 -10.23
C ILE A 100 13.11 -8.52 -10.15
N ASP A 101 14.34 -8.94 -10.40
CA ASP A 101 14.72 -10.34 -10.39
C ASP A 101 14.88 -10.85 -8.94
N GLU A 102 15.38 -10.01 -8.02
CA GLU A 102 15.32 -10.30 -6.58
C GLU A 102 13.88 -10.47 -6.07
N ILE A 103 12.94 -9.63 -6.52
CA ILE A 103 11.52 -9.75 -6.15
C ILE A 103 10.95 -11.07 -6.69
N ARG A 104 11.17 -11.37 -7.97
CA ARG A 104 10.69 -12.61 -8.61
C ARG A 104 11.19 -13.86 -7.92
N ASN A 105 12.45 -13.88 -7.49
CA ASN A 105 13.03 -15.01 -6.76
C ASN A 105 12.39 -15.27 -5.40
N LYS A 106 11.73 -14.27 -4.80
CA LYS A 106 11.00 -14.40 -3.53
C LYS A 106 9.54 -14.81 -3.70
N ILE A 107 9.00 -14.76 -4.92
CA ILE A 107 7.62 -15.12 -5.22
C ILE A 107 7.54 -16.61 -5.56
N ASP A 108 6.61 -17.31 -4.91
CA ASP A 108 6.25 -18.68 -5.28
C ASP A 108 5.26 -18.65 -6.45
N PHE A 109 5.80 -18.74 -7.68
CA PHE A 109 4.99 -18.79 -8.89
C PHE A 109 4.42 -20.20 -9.08
N PRO A 110 3.08 -20.37 -9.22
CA PRO A 110 2.51 -21.67 -9.52
C PRO A 110 3.05 -22.23 -10.84
N ASP A 111 3.44 -23.51 -10.85
CA ASP A 111 3.82 -24.22 -12.07
C ASP A 111 2.58 -24.46 -12.93
N VAL A 112 2.40 -23.61 -13.95
CA VAL A 112 1.30 -23.71 -14.90
C VAL A 112 1.78 -24.44 -16.13
N LYS A 113 1.29 -25.66 -16.33
CA LYS A 113 1.50 -26.37 -17.60
C LYS A 113 0.85 -25.58 -18.73
N PRO A 114 1.58 -25.26 -19.82
CA PRO A 114 1.02 -24.53 -20.93
C PRO A 114 -0.13 -25.32 -21.54
N ILE A 115 -1.28 -24.66 -21.77
CA ILE A 115 -2.37 -25.26 -22.51
C ILE A 115 -1.90 -25.41 -23.96
N PRO A 116 -1.98 -26.61 -24.55
CA PRO A 116 -1.57 -26.79 -25.93
C PRO A 116 -2.44 -25.97 -26.89
N TRP A 117 -1.79 -25.36 -27.89
CA TRP A 117 -2.42 -24.43 -28.84
C TRP A 117 -3.66 -25.01 -29.56
N TRP A 118 -3.68 -26.33 -29.81
CA TRP A 118 -4.79 -27.01 -30.50
C TRP A 118 -6.10 -27.05 -29.70
N ARG A 119 -6.07 -26.80 -28.38
CA ARG A 119 -7.30 -26.68 -27.58
C ARG A 119 -8.08 -25.39 -27.83
N HIS A 120 -7.50 -24.41 -28.54
CA HIS A 120 -8.17 -23.15 -28.90
C HIS A 120 -8.80 -23.20 -30.30
N LEU A 121 -8.76 -24.34 -30.99
CA LEU A 121 -9.25 -24.49 -32.38
C LEU A 121 -10.71 -24.93 -32.51
N TRP A 122 -11.45 -25.08 -31.40
CA TRP A 122 -12.83 -25.56 -31.38
C TRP A 122 -13.71 -24.66 -30.53
#